data_AF-A0A4R7RJ88-F1
#
_entry.id   AF-A0A4R7RJ88-F1
#
_cell.length_a   1.000
_cell.length_b   1.000
_cell.length_c   1.000
_cell.angle_alpha   90.00
_cell.angle_beta   90.00
_cell.angle_gamma   90.00
#
_symmetry.space_group_name_H-M   'P 1'
#
loop_
_entity.id
_entity.type
_entity.pdbx_description
1 polymer ?
#
loop_
_entity_poly.entity_id
_entity_poly.type
_entity_poly.pdbx_seq_one_letter_code
_entity_poly.pdbx_strand_id
1 'polypeptide(L)'
;MSSRHTASGDTFLIPFGLIFLLAGLGVGYFYYDLLSRWYSARHWVQVPCIIESSALRDHMETRPASTTEHDTLMNEAMATYAYEYEGRPYQGTEVALSGGADNFGDYQQRVSQILDDHRTSGTPYRCFVNPDDPTQAVIFRDARWTLLLFISIFPLLFPLVGGITATMGLLGRSENKRVRGYQTKYPDQPWRWKSAWGPEWMPPKNAGRTWIWVTIATWMSILWLPMLYALVVDGDISLSSPISLLPFLTLVPILFVSRAALRRILEKRYGQILLHVEPRPITPGSTLNAWLAIPQNLPLGQHEHMQAQIRCIREVTTRSGKNTTVNREVLWSDHQSLPLAEATREARGSRLPVTFTLPAGLPAMPVALADVGWHDASQHLWELELTAPRLTRPMVYDLPVFQTDTASSSTPVTSTATSSPTTHPLDLDADELTLHLARHHITAVFDSRQLPVSFDLSPRRYATVRLFLICFTSFWSLAFLILLNTDAPGLFPLIWGVTSAMLWALIVMQLRRQRLQFSDTGVDITWSLGPWSGRRSYEKRHLVQFQHRINMTSGATAYHVVSAETIFGKKVTLIDGIPSSLVVENLCRLLEAWRKQA
;
A
#
# COMPACT_ATOMS: atom_id res chain seq x y z
N MET A 1 -0.06 7.67 -38.96
CA MET A 1 -0.43 8.11 -37.60
C MET A 1 0.16 7.13 -36.60
N SER A 2 1.15 7.58 -35.83
CA SER A 2 1.96 6.76 -34.93
C SER A 2 1.12 6.23 -33.76
N SER A 3 1.02 4.91 -33.65
CA SER A 3 0.43 4.22 -32.52
C SER A 3 1.26 4.50 -31.26
N ARG A 4 0.79 5.39 -30.39
CA ARG A 4 1.36 5.59 -29.06
C ARG A 4 1.18 4.29 -28.28
N HIS A 5 2.21 3.45 -28.27
CA HIS A 5 2.35 2.35 -27.33
C HIS A 5 2.19 2.93 -25.91
N THR A 6 1.13 2.52 -25.22
CA THR A 6 1.04 2.79 -23.79
C THR A 6 2.18 2.05 -23.12
N ALA A 7 3.06 2.79 -22.46
CA ALA A 7 4.12 2.21 -21.67
C ALA A 7 3.49 1.22 -20.68
N SER A 8 3.93 -0.04 -20.73
CA SER A 8 3.53 -1.06 -19.75
C SER A 8 3.65 -0.48 -18.35
N GLY A 9 2.74 -0.78 -17.42
CA GLY A 9 2.82 -0.32 -16.02
C GLY A 9 4.21 -0.54 -15.40
N ASP A 10 4.92 -1.57 -15.85
CA ASP A 10 6.32 -1.87 -15.49
C ASP A 10 7.30 -0.73 -15.79
N THR A 11 7.03 0.07 -16.82
CA THR A 11 7.89 1.20 -17.24
C THR A 11 7.68 2.42 -16.36
N PHE A 12 6.54 2.56 -15.70
CA PHE A 12 6.26 3.64 -14.75
C PHE A 12 6.83 3.33 -13.36
N LEU A 13 6.78 2.06 -12.94
CA LEU A 13 7.28 1.62 -11.63
C LEU A 13 8.78 1.89 -11.45
N ILE A 14 9.56 1.84 -12.55
CA ILE A 14 11.01 2.09 -12.52
C ILE A 14 11.34 3.55 -12.17
N PRO A 15 10.94 4.58 -12.95
CA PRO A 15 11.26 5.97 -12.63
C PRO A 15 10.58 6.43 -11.33
N PHE A 16 9.36 5.96 -11.05
CA PHE A 16 8.69 6.26 -9.79
C PHE A 16 9.49 5.73 -8.60
N GLY A 17 9.88 4.44 -8.62
CA GLY A 17 10.70 3.85 -7.58
C GLY A 17 12.09 4.50 -7.46
N LEU A 18 12.69 4.92 -8.58
CA LEU A 18 14.00 5.54 -8.59
C LEU A 18 14.03 6.91 -7.88
N ILE A 19 12.99 7.73 -8.02
CA ILE A 19 12.92 9.04 -7.34
C ILE A 19 12.94 8.85 -5.82
N PHE A 20 12.12 7.95 -5.29
CA PHE A 20 12.12 7.64 -3.86
C PHE A 20 13.45 7.03 -3.41
N LEU A 21 14.04 6.13 -4.22
CA LEU A 21 15.34 5.55 -3.92
C LEU A 21 16.42 6.63 -3.79
N LEU A 22 16.54 7.52 -4.76
CA LEU A 22 17.54 8.59 -4.77
C LEU A 22 17.31 9.62 -3.67
N ALA A 23 16.06 10.04 -3.44
CA ALA A 23 15.74 10.97 -2.36
C ALA A 23 16.12 10.40 -0.99
N GLY A 24 15.77 9.14 -0.74
CA GLY A 24 16.12 8.45 0.50
C GLY A 24 17.62 8.25 0.67
N LEU A 25 18.35 7.91 -0.40
CA LEU A 25 19.81 7.82 -0.37
C LEU A 25 20.46 9.19 -0.13
N GLY A 26 19.89 10.27 -0.67
CA GLY A 26 20.34 11.64 -0.41
C GLY A 26 20.22 12.01 1.07
N VAL A 27 19.07 11.75 1.70
CA VAL A 27 18.92 11.94 3.16
C VAL A 27 19.87 11.00 3.93
N GLY A 28 20.06 9.78 3.45
CA GLY A 28 20.99 8.82 4.01
C GLY A 28 22.43 9.32 4.04
N TYR A 29 22.88 10.00 2.97
CA TYR A 29 24.20 10.62 2.93
C TYR A 29 24.38 11.63 4.08
N PHE A 30 23.44 12.56 4.26
CA PHE A 30 23.51 13.53 5.36
C PHE A 30 23.45 12.87 6.74
N TYR A 31 22.65 11.80 6.87
CA TYR A 31 22.59 11.01 8.10
C TYR A 31 23.94 10.36 8.46
N TYR A 32 24.62 9.75 7.47
CA TYR A 32 25.94 9.15 7.67
C TYR A 32 27.04 10.18 7.86
N ASP A 33 26.97 11.31 7.16
CA ASP A 33 27.91 12.43 7.33
C ASP A 33 27.87 12.95 8.77
N LEU A 34 26.67 13.14 9.33
CA LEU A 34 26.50 13.57 10.72
C LEU A 34 27.06 12.53 11.72
N LEU A 35 26.80 11.24 11.50
CA LEU A 35 27.37 10.15 12.31
C LEU A 35 28.90 10.11 12.22
N SER A 36 29.45 10.33 11.02
CA SER A 36 30.90 10.35 10.79
C SER A 36 31.55 11.55 11.48
N ARG A 37 30.97 12.75 11.34
CA ARG A 37 31.40 13.97 12.03
C ARG A 37 31.38 13.79 13.53
N TRP A 38 30.31 13.22 14.08
CA TRP A 38 30.24 12.88 15.51
C TRP A 38 31.34 11.93 15.93
N TYR A 39 31.62 10.88 15.15
CA TYR A 39 32.66 9.91 15.47
C TYR A 39 34.04 10.57 15.52
N SER A 40 34.37 11.41 14.54
CA SER A 40 35.62 12.20 14.55
C SER A 40 35.67 13.20 15.70
N ALA A 41 34.55 13.86 16.00
CA ALA A 41 34.48 14.87 17.07
C ALA A 41 34.78 14.31 18.47
N ARG A 42 34.80 12.99 18.65
CA ARG A 42 35.18 12.35 19.92
C ARG A 42 36.65 12.54 20.28
N HIS A 43 37.53 12.70 19.30
CA HIS A 43 38.95 12.96 19.53
C HIS A 43 39.30 14.45 19.43
N TRP A 44 38.30 15.32 19.26
CA TRP A 44 38.54 16.77 19.18
C TRP A 44 39.00 17.31 20.53
N VAL A 45 39.95 18.23 20.48
CA VAL A 45 40.60 18.78 21.67
C VAL A 45 39.70 19.85 22.27
N GLN A 46 39.40 19.72 23.56
CA GLN A 46 38.63 20.71 24.27
C GLN A 46 39.51 21.92 24.63
N VAL A 47 39.15 23.11 24.15
CA VAL A 47 39.83 24.38 24.46
C VAL A 47 38.83 25.45 24.90
N PRO A 48 39.24 26.43 25.72
CA PRO A 48 38.38 27.55 26.05
C PRO A 48 38.15 28.46 24.82
N CYS A 49 36.91 28.91 24.63
CA CYS A 49 36.53 29.89 23.62
C CYS A 49 35.72 31.04 24.22
N ILE A 50 35.82 32.22 23.62
CA ILE A 50 35.01 33.40 23.98
C ILE A 50 33.86 33.52 22.98
N ILE A 51 32.63 33.54 23.49
CA ILE A 51 31.43 33.75 22.65
C ILE A 51 31.32 35.24 22.31
N GLU A 52 31.45 35.58 21.03
CA GLU A 52 31.39 36.96 20.54
C GLU A 52 29.95 37.37 20.21
N SER A 53 29.18 36.47 19.61
CA SER A 53 27.76 36.68 19.29
C SER A 53 26.94 35.41 19.53
N SER A 54 25.67 35.60 19.89
CA SER A 54 24.68 34.53 20.06
C SER A 54 23.32 35.03 19.61
N ALA A 55 22.57 34.22 18.86
CA ALA A 55 21.23 34.54 18.41
C ALA A 55 20.39 33.26 18.27
N LEU A 56 19.11 33.33 18.64
CA LEU A 56 18.11 32.35 18.26
C LEU A 56 17.36 32.90 17.04
N ARG A 57 17.52 32.24 15.89
CA ARG A 57 16.83 32.63 14.66
C ARG A 57 15.57 31.80 14.50
N ASP A 58 14.44 32.49 14.53
CA ASP A 58 13.15 31.89 14.21
C ASP A 58 13.00 31.84 12.68
N HIS A 59 12.99 30.62 12.17
CA HIS A 59 12.57 30.32 10.81
C HIS A 59 11.08 29.98 10.87
N MET A 60 10.25 31.01 10.74
CA MET A 60 8.84 30.79 10.46
C MET A 60 8.69 30.35 9.02
N GLU A 61 8.17 29.15 8.81
CA GLU A 61 7.40 28.90 7.60
C GLU A 61 6.11 29.71 7.75
N THR A 62 6.10 30.98 7.30
CA THR A 62 4.93 31.84 7.40
C THR A 62 3.81 31.21 6.57
N ARG A 63 2.83 30.58 7.23
CA ARG A 63 1.64 30.07 6.54
C ARG A 63 0.59 31.17 6.41
N PRO A 64 -0.23 31.15 5.35
CA PRO A 64 -1.38 32.03 5.26
C PRO A 64 -2.35 31.76 6.43
N ALA A 65 -2.93 32.81 6.99
CA ALA A 65 -3.68 32.86 8.25
C ALA A 65 -4.98 32.00 8.37
N SER A 66 -5.22 31.02 7.50
CA SER A 66 -6.47 30.24 7.45
C SER A 66 -6.36 28.80 7.97
N THR A 67 -5.21 28.37 8.49
CA THR A 67 -5.07 27.06 9.17
C THR A 67 -5.22 27.21 10.68
N THR A 68 -6.17 26.49 11.29
CA THR A 68 -6.29 26.31 12.76
C THR A 68 -5.25 25.29 13.27
N GLU A 69 -4.07 25.33 12.70
CA GLU A 69 -2.93 24.47 13.01
C GLU A 69 -1.75 25.41 13.29
N HIS A 70 -1.02 25.15 14.37
CA HIS A 70 -0.01 26.09 14.88
C HIS A 70 1.09 26.32 13.84
N ASP A 71 1.55 27.57 13.68
CA ASP A 71 2.74 27.87 12.88
C ASP A 71 3.88 26.94 13.29
N THR A 72 4.48 26.29 12.32
CA THR A 72 5.60 25.39 12.58
C THR A 72 6.87 26.23 12.70
N LEU A 73 7.08 26.74 13.91
CA LEU A 73 8.21 27.59 14.24
C LEU A 73 9.47 26.72 14.37
N MET A 74 10.39 26.86 13.42
CA MET A 74 11.69 26.20 13.45
C MET A 74 12.72 27.16 14.01
N ASN A 75 13.56 26.70 14.91
CA ASN A 75 14.56 27.51 15.58
C ASN A 75 15.95 27.08 15.18
N GLU A 76 16.86 28.04 15.10
CA GLU A 76 18.28 27.80 14.87
C GLU A 76 19.10 28.64 15.84
N ALA A 77 19.86 27.98 16.71
CA ALA A 77 20.86 28.63 17.55
C ALA A 77 22.12 28.92 16.72
N MET A 78 22.48 30.19 16.65
CA MET A 78 23.67 30.68 15.96
C MET A 78 24.61 31.34 16.97
N ALA A 79 25.92 31.13 16.81
CA ALA A 79 26.93 31.87 17.56
C ALA A 79 28.21 32.04 16.74
N THR A 80 28.98 33.08 17.07
CA THR A 80 30.37 33.24 16.62
C THR A 80 31.26 33.28 17.85
N TYR A 81 32.39 32.60 17.79
CA TYR A 81 33.30 32.49 18.93
C TYR A 81 34.76 32.49 18.48
N ALA A 82 35.61 33.07 19.31
CA ALA A 82 37.06 33.07 19.12
C ALA A 82 37.72 32.04 20.04
N TYR A 83 38.71 31.32 19.53
CA TYR A 83 39.49 30.34 20.28
C TYR A 83 40.94 30.37 19.85
N GLU A 84 41.81 29.84 20.70
CA GLU A 84 43.24 29.71 20.41
C GLU A 84 43.61 28.23 20.41
N TYR A 85 44.31 27.80 19.36
CA TYR A 85 44.82 26.44 19.24
C TYR A 85 46.28 26.49 18.83
N GLU A 86 47.15 25.83 19.61
CA GLU A 86 48.61 25.83 19.41
C GLU A 86 49.22 27.24 19.24
N GLY A 87 48.76 28.22 20.02
CA GLY A 87 49.29 29.60 19.96
C GLY A 87 48.75 30.45 18.81
N ARG A 88 47.79 29.94 18.02
CA ARG A 88 47.21 30.64 16.87
C ARG A 88 45.72 30.95 17.13
N PRO A 89 45.28 32.19 16.88
CA PRO A 89 43.88 32.55 17.00
C PRO A 89 43.07 32.02 15.81
N TYR A 90 41.88 31.52 16.10
CA TYR A 90 40.89 31.05 15.13
C TYR A 90 39.49 31.56 15.53
N GLN A 91 38.57 31.51 14.57
CA GLN A 91 37.17 31.88 14.77
C GLN A 91 36.27 30.75 14.25
N GLY A 92 35.23 30.43 15.00
CA GLY A 92 34.27 29.37 14.68
C GLY A 92 32.84 29.90 14.68
N THR A 93 31.99 29.25 13.89
CA THR A 93 30.55 29.57 13.79
C THR A 93 29.65 28.35 13.97
N GLU A 94 30.18 27.13 13.86
CA GLU A 94 29.38 25.93 14.08
C GLU A 94 29.09 25.76 15.59
N VAL A 95 27.80 25.80 15.94
CA VAL A 95 27.34 25.62 17.33
C VAL A 95 27.31 24.15 17.70
N ALA A 96 26.78 23.30 16.81
CA ALA A 96 26.62 21.88 17.03
C ALA A 96 26.92 21.11 15.74
N LEU A 97 27.21 19.81 15.87
CA LEU A 97 27.45 18.93 14.71
C LEU A 97 26.23 18.85 13.77
N SER A 98 25.03 18.92 14.34
CA SER A 98 23.78 19.03 13.59
C SER A 98 23.43 20.50 13.38
N GLY A 99 23.62 21.01 12.16
CA GLY A 99 23.26 22.38 11.78
C GLY A 99 21.82 22.53 11.28
N GLY A 100 21.41 23.78 11.07
CA GLY A 100 20.13 24.15 10.48
C GLY A 100 19.00 24.35 11.49
N ALA A 101 17.92 24.94 10.98
CA ALA A 101 16.71 25.20 11.75
C ALA A 101 15.88 23.92 11.93
N ASP A 102 15.37 23.71 13.14
CA ASP A 102 14.45 22.61 13.42
C ASP A 102 13.48 22.96 14.56
N ASN A 103 12.42 22.17 14.67
CA ASN A 103 11.42 22.26 15.74
C ASN A 103 11.44 21.01 16.65
N PHE A 104 12.60 20.35 16.76
CA PHE A 104 12.73 19.05 17.40
C PHE A 104 13.22 19.18 18.85
N GLY A 105 12.26 19.17 19.77
CA GLY A 105 12.51 19.35 21.20
C GLY A 105 12.84 20.80 21.58
N ASP A 106 13.55 20.98 22.69
CA ASP A 106 13.96 22.27 23.24
C ASP A 106 15.44 22.60 23.04
N TYR A 107 16.14 21.80 22.20
CA TYR A 107 17.60 21.87 22.05
C TYR A 107 18.07 23.26 21.61
N GLN A 108 17.44 23.84 20.59
CA GLN A 108 17.85 25.12 20.00
C GLN A 108 17.68 26.27 21.00
N GLN A 109 16.56 26.29 21.73
CA GLN A 109 16.28 27.29 22.76
C GLN A 109 17.28 27.17 23.93
N ARG A 110 17.50 25.95 24.41
CA ARG A 110 18.43 25.67 25.52
C ARG A 110 19.86 26.07 25.18
N VAL A 111 20.34 25.69 23.99
CA VAL A 111 21.68 26.01 23.53
C VAL A 111 21.84 27.51 23.36
N SER A 112 20.87 28.20 22.75
CA SER A 112 20.91 29.65 22.62
C SER A 112 20.96 30.35 23.98
N GLN A 113 20.22 29.86 24.98
CA GLN A 113 20.24 30.45 26.32
C GLN A 113 21.62 30.31 26.97
N ILE A 114 22.22 29.12 26.91
CA ILE A 114 23.58 28.88 27.43
C ILE A 114 24.60 29.81 26.75
N LEU A 115 24.50 29.98 25.43
CA LEU A 115 25.43 30.82 24.67
C LEU A 115 25.27 32.30 25.02
N ASP A 116 24.05 32.79 25.21
CA ASP A 116 23.78 34.19 25.56
C ASP A 116 24.22 34.53 26.99
N ASP A 117 24.11 33.58 27.92
CA ASP A 117 24.63 33.72 29.29
C ASP A 117 26.16 33.89 29.29
N HIS A 118 26.89 33.08 28.50
CA HIS A 118 28.34 33.18 28.38
C HIS A 118 28.80 34.44 27.63
N ARG A 119 28.07 34.85 26.59
CA ARG A 119 28.32 36.11 25.87
C ARG A 119 28.14 37.32 26.80
N THR A 120 27.07 37.36 27.57
CA THR A 120 26.74 38.50 28.44
C THR A 120 27.66 38.59 29.65
N SER A 121 28.08 37.45 30.21
CA SER A 121 29.03 37.40 31.32
C SER A 121 30.49 37.59 30.91
N GLY A 122 30.82 37.45 29.61
CA GLY A 122 32.19 37.51 29.09
C GLY A 122 33.07 36.35 29.57
N THR A 123 32.47 35.28 30.08
CA THR A 123 33.20 34.12 30.60
C THR A 123 33.50 33.12 29.50
N PRO A 124 34.70 32.51 29.48
CA PRO A 124 35.03 31.49 28.49
C PRO A 124 34.14 30.26 28.64
N TYR A 125 33.73 29.71 27.50
CA TYR A 125 33.05 28.42 27.41
C TYR A 125 33.96 27.37 26.78
N ARG A 126 33.54 26.11 26.74
CA ARG A 126 34.29 25.05 26.04
C ARG A 126 33.89 25.02 24.57
N CYS A 127 34.88 24.87 23.69
CA CYS A 127 34.68 24.38 22.33
C CYS A 127 35.60 23.17 22.08
N PHE A 128 35.29 22.44 21.03
CA PHE A 128 36.03 21.26 20.60
C PHE A 128 36.62 21.57 19.23
N VAL A 129 37.95 21.53 19.13
CA VAL A 129 38.70 21.85 17.91
C VAL A 129 39.19 20.56 17.28
N ASN A 130 39.03 20.45 15.97
CA ASN A 130 39.57 19.36 15.19
C ASN A 130 41.11 19.49 15.12
N PRO A 131 41.90 18.55 15.68
CA PRO A 131 43.35 18.64 15.63
C PRO A 131 43.93 18.49 14.21
N ASP A 132 43.21 17.80 13.32
CA ASP A 132 43.64 17.59 11.93
C ASP A 132 43.35 18.81 11.05
N ASP A 133 42.35 19.61 11.42
CA ASP A 133 41.98 20.87 10.75
C ASP A 133 41.47 21.88 11.78
N PRO A 134 42.38 22.69 12.38
CA PRO A 134 42.02 23.63 13.44
C PRO A 134 41.06 24.74 13.04
N THR A 135 40.70 24.85 11.74
CA THR A 135 39.64 25.78 11.31
C THR A 135 38.24 25.26 11.62
N GLN A 136 38.11 23.95 11.89
CA GLN A 136 36.87 23.30 12.29
C GLN A 136 36.80 23.18 13.81
N ALA A 137 35.79 23.83 14.38
CA ALA A 137 35.45 23.70 15.79
C ALA A 137 33.94 23.67 15.97
N VAL A 138 33.48 23.02 17.04
CA VAL A 138 32.07 23.05 17.48
C VAL A 138 31.98 23.30 18.98
N ILE A 139 30.90 23.95 19.42
CA ILE A 139 30.64 24.16 20.84
C ILE A 139 30.06 22.88 21.49
N PHE A 140 29.08 22.28 20.82
CA PHE A 140 28.39 21.07 21.27
C PHE A 140 28.71 19.91 20.31
N ARG A 141 29.59 19.00 20.76
CA ARG A 141 29.95 17.78 20.01
C ARG A 141 29.00 16.60 20.23
N ASP A 142 28.01 16.74 21.10
CA ASP A 142 27.10 15.65 21.44
C ASP A 142 26.09 15.40 20.31
N ALA A 143 25.86 14.13 19.99
CA ALA A 143 24.88 13.78 18.97
C ALA A 143 23.45 13.94 19.50
N ARG A 144 22.60 14.58 18.70
CA ARG A 144 21.16 14.63 18.96
C ARG A 144 20.50 13.30 18.57
N TRP A 145 20.75 12.25 19.37
CA TRP A 145 20.34 10.86 19.08
C TRP A 145 18.84 10.71 18.76
N THR A 146 17.97 11.43 19.46
CA THR A 146 16.52 11.40 19.21
C THR A 146 16.18 11.99 17.83
N LEU A 147 16.85 13.07 17.43
CA LEU A 147 16.71 13.66 16.08
C LEU A 147 17.26 12.70 15.01
N LEU A 148 18.43 12.09 15.24
CA LEU A 148 19.01 11.08 14.35
C LEU A 148 18.08 9.89 14.16
N LEU A 149 17.46 9.39 15.23
CA LEU A 149 16.49 8.30 15.17
C LEU A 149 15.27 8.69 14.32
N PHE A 150 14.75 9.90 14.50
CA PHE A 150 13.63 10.42 13.69
C PHE A 150 14.02 10.55 12.21
N ILE A 151 15.16 11.18 11.91
CA ILE A 151 15.65 11.36 10.53
C ILE A 151 15.91 10.00 9.87
N SER A 152 16.31 8.97 10.62
CA SER A 152 16.57 7.63 10.09
C SER A 152 15.36 6.97 9.40
N ILE A 153 14.14 7.42 9.67
CA ILE A 153 12.92 6.88 9.02
C ILE A 153 12.95 7.11 7.50
N PHE A 154 13.47 8.25 7.05
CA PHE A 154 13.52 8.62 5.62
C PHE A 154 14.49 7.75 4.80
N PRO A 155 15.79 7.62 5.15
CA PRO A 155 16.72 6.72 4.46
C PRO A 155 16.38 5.24 4.69
N LEU A 156 15.55 4.91 5.69
CA LEU A 156 15.01 3.57 5.81
C LEU A 156 13.91 3.29 4.77
N LEU A 157 12.83 4.06 4.79
CA LEU A 157 11.61 3.74 4.06
C LEU A 157 11.71 4.07 2.57
N PHE A 158 12.27 5.21 2.22
CA PHE A 158 12.25 5.69 0.83
C PHE A 158 13.09 4.78 -0.10
N PRO A 159 14.32 4.37 0.28
CA PRO A 159 15.11 3.42 -0.51
C PRO A 159 14.50 2.02 -0.53
N LEU A 160 13.89 1.57 0.57
CA LEU A 160 13.24 0.26 0.63
C LEU A 160 12.04 0.19 -0.32
N VAL A 161 11.12 1.15 -0.22
CA VAL A 161 9.92 1.19 -1.06
C VAL A 161 10.29 1.48 -2.51
N GLY A 162 11.17 2.47 -2.74
CA GLY A 162 11.64 2.84 -4.06
C GLY A 162 12.37 1.69 -4.76
N GLY A 163 13.28 1.02 -4.03
CA GLY A 163 14.02 -0.14 -4.48
C GLY A 163 13.12 -1.32 -4.82
N ILE A 164 12.19 -1.71 -3.94
CA ILE A 164 11.22 -2.79 -4.22
C ILE A 164 10.39 -2.49 -5.47
N THR A 165 9.86 -1.27 -5.58
CA THR A 165 9.03 -0.84 -6.71
C THR A 165 9.81 -0.85 -8.03
N ALA A 166 11.03 -0.29 -8.04
CA ALA A 166 11.89 -0.29 -9.21
C ALA A 166 12.29 -1.72 -9.61
N THR A 167 12.61 -2.58 -8.64
CA THR A 167 12.95 -3.99 -8.89
C THR A 167 11.76 -4.77 -9.45
N MET A 168 10.54 -4.53 -8.97
CA MET A 168 9.32 -5.09 -9.54
C MET A 168 9.13 -4.66 -10.99
N GLY A 169 9.32 -3.37 -11.30
CA GLY A 169 9.28 -2.88 -12.68
C GLY A 169 10.35 -3.49 -13.59
N LEU A 170 11.58 -3.67 -13.08
CA LEU A 170 12.68 -4.30 -13.82
C LEU A 170 12.42 -5.79 -14.09
N LEU A 171 11.95 -6.53 -13.07
CA LEU A 171 11.59 -7.94 -13.20
C LEU A 171 10.41 -8.11 -14.18
N GLY A 172 9.37 -7.28 -14.07
CA GLY A 172 8.23 -7.28 -15.00
C GLY A 172 8.65 -6.96 -16.43
N ARG A 173 9.54 -5.97 -16.64
CA ARG A 173 10.09 -5.64 -17.96
C ARG A 173 10.91 -6.80 -18.55
N SER A 174 11.74 -7.45 -17.75
CA SER A 174 12.55 -8.59 -18.16
C SER A 174 11.68 -9.78 -18.55
N GLU A 175 10.69 -10.09 -17.72
CA GLU A 175 9.70 -11.16 -17.99
C GLU A 175 8.92 -10.87 -19.28
N ASN A 176 8.41 -9.66 -19.45
CA ASN A 176 7.69 -9.25 -20.66
C ASN A 176 8.56 -9.31 -21.93
N LYS A 177 9.86 -8.97 -21.84
CA LYS A 177 10.80 -9.19 -22.95
C LYS A 177 10.97 -10.67 -23.30
N ARG A 178 11.08 -11.55 -22.29
CA ARG A 178 11.18 -13.00 -22.50
C ARG A 178 9.90 -13.57 -23.12
N VAL A 179 8.73 -13.18 -22.60
CA VAL A 179 7.42 -13.57 -23.14
C VAL A 179 7.31 -13.16 -24.61
N ARG A 180 7.67 -11.91 -24.96
CA ARG A 180 7.70 -11.45 -26.35
C ARG A 180 8.65 -12.25 -27.23
N GLY A 181 9.84 -12.59 -26.74
CA GLY A 181 10.79 -13.44 -27.47
C GLY A 181 10.22 -14.84 -27.76
N TYR A 182 9.53 -15.45 -26.80
CA TYR A 182 8.84 -16.73 -27.00
C TYR A 182 7.62 -16.62 -27.91
N GLN A 183 6.87 -15.51 -27.87
CA GLN A 183 5.79 -15.22 -28.80
C GLN A 183 6.30 -15.16 -30.24
N THR A 184 7.44 -14.51 -30.47
CA THR A 184 8.06 -14.45 -31.81
C THR A 184 8.57 -15.83 -32.25
N LYS A 185 9.11 -16.64 -31.34
CA LYS A 185 9.67 -17.97 -31.67
C LYS A 185 8.62 -19.07 -31.85
N TYR A 186 7.52 -18.99 -31.11
CA TYR A 186 6.45 -20.00 -31.09
C TYR A 186 5.06 -19.34 -31.14
N PRO A 187 4.67 -18.72 -32.26
CA PRO A 187 3.40 -17.99 -32.37
C PRO A 187 2.18 -18.89 -32.12
N ASP A 188 2.22 -20.14 -32.58
CA ASP A 188 1.08 -21.07 -32.50
C ASP A 188 1.06 -21.89 -31.19
N GLN A 189 2.00 -21.65 -30.26
CA GLN A 189 2.14 -22.44 -29.04
C GLN A 189 2.18 -21.55 -27.78
N PRO A 190 1.05 -20.89 -27.43
CA PRO A 190 0.99 -19.93 -26.33
C PRO A 190 1.29 -20.53 -24.95
N TRP A 191 1.08 -21.83 -24.77
CA TRP A 191 1.47 -22.58 -23.56
C TRP A 191 3.00 -22.62 -23.35
N ARG A 192 3.81 -22.16 -24.31
CA ARG A 192 5.28 -22.03 -24.16
C ARG A 192 5.75 -20.64 -23.80
N TRP A 193 4.88 -19.63 -23.82
CA TRP A 193 5.31 -18.24 -23.65
C TRP A 193 5.68 -17.87 -22.22
N LYS A 194 5.07 -18.53 -21.23
CA LYS A 194 5.38 -18.32 -19.81
C LYS A 194 6.47 -19.27 -19.34
N SER A 195 7.42 -18.72 -18.59
CA SER A 195 8.54 -19.49 -18.03
C SER A 195 8.10 -20.62 -17.08
N ALA A 196 6.96 -20.46 -16.41
CA ALA A 196 6.40 -21.46 -15.50
C ALA A 196 5.89 -22.73 -16.21
N TRP A 197 5.58 -22.66 -17.50
CA TRP A 197 5.03 -23.78 -18.28
C TRP A 197 6.09 -24.56 -19.08
N GLY A 198 7.31 -24.01 -19.18
CA GLY A 198 8.40 -24.62 -19.95
C GLY A 198 8.99 -25.89 -19.33
N PRO A 199 9.26 -25.95 -18.02
CA PRO A 199 9.79 -27.14 -17.37
C PRO A 199 8.84 -28.35 -17.46
N GLU A 200 9.41 -29.55 -17.44
CA GLU A 200 8.63 -30.78 -17.33
C GLU A 200 7.82 -30.83 -16.03
N TRP A 201 8.40 -30.33 -14.94
CA TRP A 201 7.82 -30.25 -13.61
C TRP A 201 7.65 -28.78 -13.19
N MET A 202 6.40 -28.39 -12.98
CA MET A 202 6.00 -27.01 -12.72
C MET A 202 6.09 -26.70 -11.22
N PRO A 203 6.85 -25.66 -10.82
CA PRO A 203 6.88 -25.21 -9.44
C PRO A 203 5.61 -24.42 -9.08
N PRO A 204 5.26 -24.32 -7.78
CA PRO A 204 4.13 -23.52 -7.33
C PRO A 204 4.37 -22.03 -7.60
N LYS A 205 3.34 -21.34 -8.10
CA LYS A 205 3.31 -19.90 -8.39
C LYS A 205 3.61 -19.05 -7.16
N ASN A 206 3.14 -19.48 -6.00
CA ASN A 206 3.24 -18.78 -4.73
C ASN A 206 4.45 -19.21 -3.88
N ALA A 207 5.49 -19.79 -4.51
CA ALA A 207 6.76 -20.06 -3.86
C ALA A 207 7.29 -18.79 -3.17
N GLY A 208 7.65 -18.90 -1.89
CA GLY A 208 8.08 -17.77 -1.09
C GLY A 208 9.37 -17.15 -1.62
N ARG A 209 9.36 -15.85 -1.95
CA ARG A 209 10.58 -15.11 -2.29
C ARG A 209 11.35 -14.74 -1.02
N THR A 210 12.02 -15.72 -0.42
CA THR A 210 12.76 -15.57 0.86
C THR A 210 13.84 -14.49 0.80
N TRP A 211 14.43 -14.24 -0.38
CA TRP A 211 15.43 -13.20 -0.59
C TRP A 211 14.91 -11.79 -0.26
N ILE A 212 13.61 -11.50 -0.42
CA ILE A 212 13.01 -10.19 -0.12
C ILE A 212 13.20 -9.85 1.36
N TRP A 213 12.99 -10.83 2.25
CA TRP A 213 13.16 -10.63 3.69
C TRP A 213 14.62 -10.40 4.07
N VAL A 214 15.55 -11.07 3.39
CA VAL A 214 16.99 -10.86 3.57
C VAL A 214 17.37 -9.45 3.13
N THR A 215 16.91 -8.99 1.97
CA THR A 215 17.17 -7.63 1.48
C THR A 215 16.64 -6.56 2.44
N ILE A 216 15.42 -6.72 2.95
CA ILE A 216 14.84 -5.80 3.95
C ILE A 216 15.71 -5.77 5.21
N ALA A 217 16.07 -6.95 5.74
CA ALA A 217 16.90 -7.03 6.94
C ALA A 217 18.29 -6.42 6.74
N THR A 218 18.96 -6.71 5.62
CA THR A 218 20.26 -6.15 5.27
C THR A 218 20.19 -4.62 5.18
N TRP A 219 19.14 -4.07 4.56
CA TRP A 219 18.97 -2.62 4.46
C TRP A 219 18.79 -1.95 5.83
N MET A 220 17.94 -2.53 6.69
CA MET A 220 17.76 -2.06 8.07
C MET A 220 19.06 -2.14 8.88
N SER A 221 19.83 -3.22 8.72
CA SER A 221 21.11 -3.39 9.39
C SER A 221 22.15 -2.37 8.95
N ILE A 222 22.24 -2.06 7.65
CA ILE A 222 23.13 -1.02 7.13
C ILE A 222 22.87 0.30 7.85
N LEU A 223 21.60 0.69 7.97
CA LEU A 223 21.21 1.96 8.58
C LEU A 223 21.40 2.01 10.10
N TRP A 224 20.96 0.99 10.82
CA TRP A 224 20.84 1.05 12.28
C TRP A 224 22.06 0.51 13.04
N LEU A 225 22.89 -0.36 12.44
CA LEU A 225 24.09 -0.88 13.14
C LEU A 225 25.12 0.21 13.46
N PRO A 226 25.43 1.16 12.57
CA PRO A 226 26.36 2.24 12.88
C PRO A 226 25.87 3.13 14.02
N MET A 227 24.56 3.40 14.07
CA MET A 227 23.93 4.15 15.15
C MET A 227 23.93 3.38 16.48
N LEU A 228 23.67 2.07 16.45
CA LEU A 228 23.78 1.23 17.65
C LEU A 228 25.23 1.21 18.16
N TYR A 229 26.20 1.01 17.26
CA TYR A 229 27.61 1.05 17.61
C TYR A 229 27.96 2.38 18.27
N ALA A 230 27.59 3.49 17.62
CA ALA A 230 27.81 4.84 18.12
C ALA A 230 27.25 5.05 19.54
N LEU A 231 26.01 4.62 19.77
CA LEU A 231 25.37 4.70 21.10
C LEU A 231 26.11 3.87 22.16
N VAL A 232 26.56 2.66 21.81
CA VAL A 232 27.31 1.78 22.73
C VAL A 232 28.64 2.40 23.12
N VAL A 233 29.31 3.12 22.21
CA VAL A 233 30.61 3.74 22.51
C VAL A 233 30.49 5.11 23.20
N ASP A 234 29.34 5.80 23.10
CA ASP A 234 29.09 7.07 23.79
C ASP A 234 28.84 6.86 25.30
N GLY A 235 28.22 5.73 25.67
CA GLY A 235 28.13 5.26 27.07
C GLY A 235 27.13 6.01 27.97
N ASP A 236 26.54 7.12 27.53
CA ASP A 236 25.59 7.93 28.30
C ASP A 236 24.12 7.58 27.98
N ILE A 237 23.71 6.36 28.36
CA ILE A 237 22.34 5.89 28.13
C ILE A 237 21.55 6.02 29.43
N SER A 238 20.79 7.10 29.57
CA SER A 238 19.77 7.19 30.62
C SER A 238 18.59 6.26 30.28
N LEU A 239 18.18 5.41 31.24
CA LEU A 239 17.08 4.45 31.09
C LEU A 239 15.72 5.12 30.80
N SER A 240 15.58 6.42 31.07
CA SER A 240 14.38 7.21 30.80
C SER A 240 14.31 7.79 29.39
N SER A 241 15.39 7.74 28.61
CA SER A 241 15.42 8.27 27.24
C SER A 241 14.84 7.28 26.23
N PRO A 242 14.14 7.74 25.17
CA PRO A 242 13.64 6.86 24.10
C PRO A 242 14.77 6.15 23.34
N ILE A 243 16.01 6.62 23.47
CA ILE A 243 17.21 6.05 22.87
C ILE A 243 17.56 4.68 23.46
N SER A 244 17.13 4.39 24.69
CA SER A 244 17.26 3.07 25.32
C SER A 244 16.52 1.95 24.57
N LEU A 245 15.58 2.27 23.67
CA LEU A 245 14.85 1.31 22.84
C LEU A 245 15.62 0.87 21.58
N LEU A 246 16.69 1.57 21.22
CA LEU A 246 17.45 1.38 19.99
C LEU A 246 18.10 -0.02 19.87
N PRO A 247 18.60 -0.66 20.96
CA PRO A 247 19.01 -2.06 20.91
C PRO A 247 17.88 -3.02 20.51
N PHE A 248 16.65 -2.81 21.01
CA PHE A 248 15.50 -3.64 20.66
C PHE A 248 15.10 -3.49 19.18
N LEU A 249 15.33 -2.31 18.61
CA LEU A 249 15.11 -2.03 17.20
C LEU A 249 15.94 -2.96 16.28
N THR A 250 17.13 -3.39 16.73
CA THR A 250 18.00 -4.33 15.99
C THR A 250 17.52 -5.79 16.03
N LEU A 251 16.56 -6.13 16.89
CA LEU A 251 15.90 -7.44 16.88
C LEU A 251 14.99 -7.61 15.64
N VAL A 252 14.54 -6.51 15.04
CA VAL A 252 13.64 -6.53 13.86
C VAL A 252 14.34 -7.15 12.63
N PRO A 253 15.55 -6.73 12.21
CA PRO A 253 16.33 -7.43 11.19
C PRO A 253 16.55 -8.92 11.50
N ILE A 254 16.86 -9.25 12.76
CA ILE A 254 17.10 -10.64 13.20
C ILE A 254 15.82 -11.48 13.03
N LEU A 255 14.65 -10.93 13.35
CA LEU A 255 13.35 -11.58 13.13
C LEU A 255 13.11 -11.86 11.64
N PHE A 256 13.43 -10.93 10.75
CA PHE A 256 13.29 -11.14 9.30
C PHE A 256 14.26 -12.20 8.76
N VAL A 257 15.53 -12.17 9.18
CA VAL A 257 16.53 -13.17 8.79
C VAL A 257 16.18 -14.54 9.34
N SER A 258 15.83 -14.66 10.62
CA SER A 258 15.42 -15.94 11.22
C SER A 258 14.18 -16.52 10.55
N ARG A 259 13.19 -15.69 10.20
CA ARG A 259 12.01 -16.12 9.43
C ARG A 259 12.38 -16.57 8.01
N ALA A 260 13.30 -15.88 7.35
CA ALA A 260 13.79 -16.25 6.02
C ALA A 260 14.61 -17.55 6.06
N ALA A 261 15.48 -17.70 7.06
CA ALA A 261 16.31 -18.87 7.30
C ALA A 261 15.43 -20.09 7.65
N LEU A 262 14.48 -19.94 8.57
CA LEU A 262 13.52 -20.98 8.91
C LEU A 262 12.75 -21.42 7.66
N ARG A 263 12.21 -20.49 6.86
CA ARG A 263 11.56 -20.83 5.59
C ARG A 263 12.47 -21.59 4.65
N ARG A 264 13.71 -21.13 4.45
CA ARG A 264 14.67 -21.80 3.55
C ARG A 264 15.08 -23.18 4.06
N ILE A 265 15.21 -23.37 5.38
CA ILE A 265 15.48 -24.66 6.01
C ILE A 265 14.28 -25.59 5.82
N LEU A 266 13.05 -25.11 6.05
CA LEU A 266 11.84 -25.89 5.86
C LEU A 266 11.65 -26.27 4.38
N GLU A 267 11.87 -25.34 3.45
CA GLU A 267 11.84 -25.60 2.00
C GLU A 267 12.91 -26.60 1.56
N LYS A 268 14.14 -26.52 2.08
CA LYS A 268 15.20 -27.51 1.78
C LYS A 268 14.93 -28.86 2.42
N ARG A 269 14.41 -28.87 3.65
CA ARG A 269 14.14 -30.09 4.41
C ARG A 269 12.97 -30.85 3.81
N TYR A 270 11.88 -30.17 3.49
CA TYR A 270 10.63 -30.77 3.04
C TYR A 270 10.45 -30.79 1.52
N GLY A 271 11.29 -30.08 0.77
CA GLY A 271 11.15 -29.94 -0.68
C GLY A 271 9.89 -29.15 -1.06
N GLN A 272 9.62 -29.09 -2.37
CA GLN A 272 8.40 -28.54 -2.92
C GLN A 272 7.68 -29.63 -3.70
N ILE A 273 6.35 -29.70 -3.56
CA ILE A 273 5.53 -30.52 -4.45
C ILE A 273 5.65 -29.91 -5.85
N LEU A 274 5.93 -30.73 -6.86
CA LEU A 274 6.00 -30.30 -8.25
C LEU A 274 4.84 -30.93 -9.03
N LEU A 275 4.30 -30.18 -9.97
CA LEU A 275 3.19 -30.62 -10.81
C LEU A 275 3.68 -30.96 -12.21
N HIS A 276 3.38 -32.18 -12.67
CA HIS A 276 3.53 -32.57 -14.07
C HIS A 276 2.14 -32.75 -14.68
N VAL A 277 1.94 -32.25 -15.91
CA VAL A 277 0.63 -32.28 -16.59
C VAL A 277 0.78 -32.81 -18.01
N GLU A 278 -0.14 -33.71 -18.39
CA GLU A 278 -0.33 -34.20 -19.77
C GLU A 278 -1.83 -34.36 -20.10
N PRO A 279 -2.28 -34.04 -21.34
CA PRO A 279 -1.53 -33.43 -22.43
C PRO A 279 -1.26 -31.93 -22.21
N ARG A 280 -0.31 -31.36 -22.97
CA ARG A 280 -0.01 -29.91 -23.01
C ARG A 280 -0.17 -29.39 -24.44
N PRO A 281 -1.06 -28.42 -24.70
CA PRO A 281 -1.96 -27.74 -23.78
C PRO A 281 -3.14 -28.63 -23.36
N ILE A 282 -3.79 -28.24 -22.27
CA ILE A 282 -5.04 -28.88 -21.81
C ILE A 282 -6.19 -28.28 -22.61
N THR A 283 -7.13 -29.11 -23.09
CA THR A 283 -8.32 -28.65 -23.80
C THR A 283 -9.57 -28.80 -22.91
N PRO A 284 -10.46 -27.81 -22.82
CA PRO A 284 -11.76 -27.99 -22.16
C PRO A 284 -12.55 -29.15 -22.79
N GLY A 285 -13.20 -29.97 -21.98
CA GLY A 285 -13.87 -31.20 -22.45
C GLY A 285 -12.98 -32.46 -22.43
N SER A 286 -11.68 -32.32 -22.16
CA SER A 286 -10.77 -33.46 -22.01
C SER A 286 -10.52 -33.83 -20.54
N THR A 287 -9.97 -35.04 -20.33
CA THR A 287 -9.44 -35.44 -19.02
C THR A 287 -8.03 -34.88 -18.83
N LEU A 288 -7.86 -34.14 -17.75
CA LEU A 288 -6.57 -33.69 -17.27
C LEU A 288 -5.90 -34.83 -16.51
N ASN A 289 -4.79 -35.33 -17.02
CA ASN A 289 -3.92 -36.25 -16.28
C ASN A 289 -2.74 -35.47 -15.72
N ALA A 290 -2.64 -35.44 -14.40
CA ALA A 290 -1.56 -34.77 -13.71
C ALA A 290 -0.90 -35.70 -12.69
N TRP A 291 0.36 -35.41 -12.39
CA TRP A 291 1.11 -36.13 -11.37
C TRP A 291 1.79 -35.14 -10.44
N LEU A 292 1.68 -35.41 -9.15
CA LEU A 292 2.31 -34.63 -8.10
C LEU A 292 3.56 -35.38 -7.62
N ALA A 293 4.73 -34.78 -7.79
CA ALA A 293 5.95 -35.27 -7.17
C ALA A 293 6.00 -34.76 -5.73
N ILE A 294 5.74 -35.67 -4.79
CA ILE A 294 5.79 -35.42 -3.35
C ILE A 294 7.18 -35.77 -2.85
N PRO A 295 7.93 -34.84 -2.24
CA PRO A 295 9.25 -35.14 -1.68
C PRO A 295 9.19 -36.16 -0.54
N GLN A 296 10.17 -37.06 -0.45
CA GLN A 296 10.24 -38.09 0.60
C GLN A 296 10.21 -37.54 2.04
N ASN A 297 10.77 -36.34 2.23
CA ASN A 297 10.91 -35.74 3.55
C ASN A 297 9.66 -34.98 4.02
N LEU A 298 8.67 -34.78 3.15
CA LEU A 298 7.44 -34.09 3.52
C LEU A 298 6.64 -35.00 4.47
N PRO A 299 6.32 -34.57 5.71
CA PRO A 299 5.84 -35.47 6.75
C PRO A 299 4.34 -35.74 6.60
N LEU A 300 3.86 -36.17 5.44
CA LEU A 300 2.45 -36.53 5.23
C LEU A 300 2.23 -38.00 5.55
N GLY A 301 1.17 -38.29 6.30
CA GLY A 301 0.79 -39.67 6.63
C GLY A 301 0.16 -40.39 5.44
N GLN A 302 0.40 -41.70 5.28
CA GLN A 302 -0.25 -42.50 4.22
C GLN A 302 -1.79 -42.52 4.31
N HIS A 303 -2.33 -42.29 5.52
CA HIS A 303 -3.77 -42.22 5.79
C HIS A 303 -4.33 -40.80 5.70
N GLU A 304 -3.49 -39.79 5.42
CA GLU A 304 -3.95 -38.42 5.25
C GLU A 304 -4.47 -38.21 3.81
N HIS A 305 -5.40 -37.27 3.65
CA HIS A 305 -5.94 -36.88 2.36
C HIS A 305 -5.44 -35.49 1.99
N MET A 306 -5.04 -35.32 0.73
CA MET A 306 -4.74 -34.01 0.16
C MET A 306 -5.94 -33.54 -0.67
N GLN A 307 -6.32 -32.29 -0.54
CA GLN A 307 -7.38 -31.70 -1.34
C GLN A 307 -6.77 -31.00 -2.55
N ALA A 308 -7.18 -31.40 -3.74
CA ALA A 308 -6.89 -30.70 -4.97
C ALA A 308 -8.14 -29.97 -5.44
N GLN A 309 -8.03 -28.69 -5.77
CA GLN A 309 -9.12 -27.90 -6.30
C GLN A 309 -8.69 -27.22 -7.59
N ILE A 310 -9.36 -27.53 -8.70
CA ILE A 310 -9.16 -26.83 -9.97
C ILE A 310 -10.17 -25.67 -10.07
N ARG A 311 -9.72 -24.51 -10.53
CA ARG A 311 -10.56 -23.30 -10.65
C ARG A 311 -10.40 -22.67 -12.04
N CYS A 312 -11.53 -22.35 -12.67
CA CYS A 312 -11.61 -21.46 -13.81
C CYS A 312 -11.95 -20.06 -13.31
N ILE A 313 -11.07 -19.09 -13.57
CA ILE A 313 -11.16 -17.73 -13.03
C ILE A 313 -11.26 -16.75 -14.20
N ARG A 314 -12.29 -15.90 -14.20
CA ARG A 314 -12.36 -14.74 -15.09
C ARG A 314 -11.68 -13.56 -14.40
N GLU A 315 -10.61 -13.06 -15.00
CA GLU A 315 -9.91 -11.87 -14.56
C GLU A 315 -10.31 -10.70 -15.47
N VAL A 316 -11.05 -9.74 -14.91
CA VAL A 316 -11.51 -8.54 -15.62
C VAL A 316 -10.67 -7.36 -15.17
N THR A 317 -9.88 -6.84 -16.10
CA THR A 317 -9.12 -5.61 -15.92
C THR A 317 -9.97 -4.45 -16.43
N THR A 318 -10.58 -3.73 -15.50
CA THR A 318 -11.36 -2.53 -15.79
C THR A 318 -10.44 -1.31 -15.73
N ARG A 319 -10.43 -0.49 -16.78
CA ARG A 319 -9.65 0.76 -16.81
C ARG A 319 -10.60 1.94 -16.79
N SER A 320 -10.71 2.61 -15.64
CA SER A 320 -11.47 3.84 -15.48
C SER A 320 -10.51 5.02 -15.33
N GLY A 321 -10.32 5.78 -16.41
CA GLY A 321 -9.33 6.86 -16.47
C GLY A 321 -7.89 6.34 -16.31
N LYS A 322 -7.20 6.78 -15.25
CA LYS A 322 -5.83 6.32 -14.90
C LYS A 322 -5.82 5.12 -13.95
N ASN A 323 -6.97 4.71 -13.42
CA ASN A 323 -7.07 3.60 -12.48
C ASN A 323 -7.32 2.30 -13.23
N THR A 324 -6.51 1.30 -12.90
CA THR A 324 -6.66 -0.07 -13.40
C THR A 324 -7.05 -0.94 -12.22
N THR A 325 -8.24 -1.51 -12.25
CA THR A 325 -8.73 -2.43 -11.21
C THR A 325 -8.83 -3.82 -11.81
N VAL A 326 -8.21 -4.80 -11.15
CA VAL A 326 -8.24 -6.20 -11.55
C VAL A 326 -9.21 -6.94 -10.64
N ASN A 327 -10.34 -7.38 -11.18
CA ASN A 327 -11.33 -8.19 -10.47
C ASN A 327 -11.21 -9.66 -10.91
N ARG A 328 -11.33 -10.58 -9.95
CA ARG A 328 -11.29 -12.02 -10.19
C ARG A 328 -12.62 -12.64 -9.78
N GLU A 329 -13.21 -13.37 -10.70
CA GLU A 329 -14.46 -14.11 -10.51
C GLU A 329 -14.20 -15.58 -10.79
N VAL A 330 -14.54 -16.47 -9.85
CA VAL A 330 -14.44 -17.92 -10.08
C VAL A 330 -15.68 -18.35 -10.86
N LEU A 331 -15.51 -18.71 -12.13
CA LEU A 331 -16.60 -19.17 -13.00
C LEU A 331 -16.99 -20.61 -12.71
N TRP A 332 -16.00 -21.43 -12.36
CA TRP A 332 -16.18 -22.85 -12.08
C TRP A 332 -15.06 -23.36 -11.17
N SER A 333 -15.40 -24.31 -10.32
CA SER A 333 -14.41 -25.04 -9.52
C SER A 333 -14.85 -26.47 -9.26
N ASP A 334 -13.89 -27.37 -9.24
CA ASP A 334 -14.08 -28.77 -8.85
C ASP A 334 -13.01 -29.18 -7.84
N HIS A 335 -13.37 -30.08 -6.93
CA HIS A 335 -12.52 -30.50 -5.83
C HIS A 335 -12.45 -32.02 -5.74
N GLN A 336 -11.24 -32.52 -5.55
CA GLN A 336 -10.97 -33.94 -5.40
C GLN A 336 -10.17 -34.17 -4.12
N SER A 337 -10.62 -35.15 -3.33
CA SER A 337 -9.85 -35.69 -2.21
C SER A 337 -8.90 -36.77 -2.75
N LEU A 338 -7.61 -36.53 -2.62
CA LEU A 338 -6.54 -37.42 -3.07
C LEU A 338 -6.00 -38.20 -1.87
N PRO A 339 -6.31 -39.50 -1.75
CA PRO A 339 -5.75 -40.32 -0.68
C PRO A 339 -4.26 -40.56 -0.93
N LEU A 340 -3.40 -40.29 0.04
CA LEU A 340 -1.95 -40.50 -0.11
C LEU A 340 -1.56 -41.98 -0.24
N ALA A 341 -2.47 -42.90 0.10
CA ALA A 341 -2.28 -44.34 -0.10
C ALA A 341 -2.12 -44.73 -1.58
N GLU A 342 -2.68 -43.95 -2.51
CA GLU A 342 -2.58 -44.17 -3.95
C GLU A 342 -1.25 -43.66 -4.54
N ALA A 343 -0.40 -43.02 -3.73
CA ALA A 343 0.90 -42.52 -4.18
C ALA A 343 1.88 -43.67 -4.45
N THR A 344 2.46 -43.71 -5.65
CA THR A 344 3.50 -44.67 -6.02
C THR A 344 4.85 -44.20 -5.49
N ARG A 345 5.58 -45.04 -4.75
CA ARG A 345 6.92 -44.68 -4.25
C ARG A 345 7.96 -44.70 -5.37
N GLU A 346 8.82 -43.69 -5.39
CA GLU A 346 9.94 -43.56 -6.32
C GLU A 346 11.25 -43.30 -5.56
N ALA A 347 12.39 -43.40 -6.25
CA ALA A 347 13.73 -43.26 -5.64
C ALA A 347 13.96 -41.88 -4.96
N ARG A 348 13.25 -40.82 -5.39
CA ARG A 348 13.39 -39.44 -4.88
C ARG A 348 12.13 -38.88 -4.21
N GLY A 349 11.08 -39.67 -4.04
CA GLY A 349 9.77 -39.15 -3.63
C GLY A 349 8.66 -40.17 -3.69
N SER A 350 7.44 -39.67 -3.73
CA SER A 350 6.27 -40.41 -4.16
C SER A 350 5.58 -39.64 -5.27
N ARG A 351 4.97 -40.35 -6.23
CA ARG A 351 4.21 -39.78 -7.32
C ARG A 351 2.73 -40.06 -7.10
N LEU A 352 1.92 -39.02 -6.96
CA LEU A 352 0.48 -39.15 -6.76
C LEU A 352 -0.25 -38.72 -8.05
N PRO A 353 -1.01 -39.62 -8.71
CA PRO A 353 -1.81 -39.26 -9.87
C PRO A 353 -3.01 -38.40 -9.45
N VAL A 354 -3.37 -37.45 -10.30
CA VAL A 354 -4.49 -36.54 -10.14
C VAL A 354 -5.22 -36.47 -11.47
N THR A 355 -6.51 -36.75 -11.47
CA THR A 355 -7.31 -36.80 -12.71
C THR A 355 -8.56 -35.96 -12.55
N PHE A 356 -8.73 -34.96 -13.41
CA PHE A 356 -9.94 -34.13 -13.46
C PHE A 356 -10.59 -34.22 -14.84
N THR A 357 -11.91 -34.32 -14.88
CA THR A 357 -12.69 -34.19 -16.12
C THR A 357 -13.13 -32.74 -16.29
N LEU A 358 -12.56 -32.02 -17.26
CA LEU A 358 -12.97 -30.64 -17.52
C LEU A 358 -14.29 -30.62 -18.31
N PRO A 359 -15.35 -29.93 -17.85
CA PRO A 359 -16.58 -29.80 -18.61
C PRO A 359 -16.36 -29.21 -20.01
N ALA A 360 -17.01 -29.79 -21.01
CA ALA A 360 -17.08 -29.22 -22.35
C ALA A 360 -17.91 -27.91 -22.30
N GLY A 361 -17.39 -26.83 -22.88
CA GLY A 361 -18.04 -25.52 -22.91
C GLY A 361 -17.48 -24.47 -21.94
N LEU A 362 -16.52 -24.81 -21.08
CA LEU A 362 -15.83 -23.82 -20.25
C LEU A 362 -14.81 -22.99 -21.06
N PRO A 363 -14.59 -21.72 -20.72
CA PRO A 363 -13.73 -20.84 -21.48
C PRO A 363 -12.24 -21.24 -21.35
N ALA A 364 -11.55 -21.27 -22.49
CA ALA A 364 -10.10 -21.46 -22.54
C ALA A 364 -9.36 -20.12 -22.46
N MET A 365 -8.04 -20.17 -22.24
CA MET A 365 -7.18 -19.00 -22.42
C MET A 365 -7.18 -18.58 -23.90
N PRO A 366 -7.40 -17.29 -24.22
CA PRO A 366 -7.34 -16.81 -25.59
C PRO A 366 -5.93 -16.94 -26.16
N VAL A 367 -5.82 -17.46 -27.39
CA VAL A 367 -4.55 -17.62 -28.13
C VAL A 367 -4.06 -16.27 -28.70
N ALA A 368 -4.98 -15.38 -29.06
CA ALA A 368 -4.67 -14.05 -29.57
C ALA A 368 -4.98 -12.96 -28.53
N LEU A 369 -4.10 -11.97 -28.41
CA LEU A 369 -4.49 -10.63 -27.99
C LEU A 369 -5.46 -10.13 -29.07
N ALA A 370 -6.76 -10.43 -28.92
CA ALA A 370 -7.75 -9.67 -29.64
C ALA A 370 -7.48 -8.19 -29.28
N ASP A 371 -7.36 -7.35 -30.30
CA ASP A 371 -7.40 -5.89 -30.19
C ASP A 371 -8.80 -5.50 -29.69
N VAL A 372 -9.13 -5.86 -28.45
CA VAL A 372 -10.36 -5.47 -27.78
C VAL A 372 -10.16 -4.01 -27.41
N GLY A 373 -10.91 -3.14 -28.10
CA GLY A 373 -10.85 -1.70 -27.95
C GLY A 373 -10.86 -1.27 -26.47
N TRP A 374 -9.77 -0.62 -26.08
CA TRP A 374 -9.53 0.37 -25.02
C TRP A 374 -10.29 0.42 -23.68
N HIS A 375 -11.27 -0.42 -23.34
CA HIS A 375 -12.08 -0.19 -22.14
C HIS A 375 -12.24 -1.35 -21.15
N ASP A 376 -12.22 -2.63 -21.53
CA ASP A 376 -12.24 -3.74 -20.57
C ASP A 376 -11.52 -4.97 -21.15
N ALA A 377 -10.43 -5.41 -20.51
CA ALA A 377 -9.73 -6.63 -20.89
C ALA A 377 -10.15 -7.76 -19.94
N SER A 378 -10.92 -8.72 -20.43
CA SER A 378 -11.24 -9.94 -19.68
C SER A 378 -10.40 -11.11 -20.18
N GLN A 379 -9.69 -11.78 -19.29
CA GLN A 379 -8.96 -13.02 -19.59
C GLN A 379 -9.44 -14.15 -18.68
N HIS A 380 -9.38 -15.38 -19.18
CA HIS A 380 -9.71 -16.57 -18.40
C HIS A 380 -8.41 -17.23 -17.95
N LEU A 381 -8.31 -17.56 -16.67
CA LEU A 381 -7.16 -18.19 -16.04
C LEU A 381 -7.59 -19.51 -15.42
N TRP A 382 -6.69 -20.48 -15.42
CA TRP A 382 -6.91 -21.79 -14.81
C TRP A 382 -5.84 -22.03 -13.75
N GLU A 383 -6.28 -22.33 -12.53
CA GLU A 383 -5.40 -22.57 -11.39
C GLU A 383 -5.73 -23.93 -10.74
N LEU A 384 -4.69 -24.68 -10.37
CA LEU A 384 -4.80 -25.85 -9.50
C LEU A 384 -4.29 -25.48 -8.11
N GLU A 385 -5.15 -25.57 -7.11
CA GLU A 385 -4.83 -25.34 -5.70
C GLU A 385 -4.71 -26.68 -4.97
N LEU A 386 -3.62 -26.87 -4.22
CA LEU A 386 -3.40 -28.04 -3.37
C LEU A 386 -3.36 -27.61 -1.90
N THR A 387 -4.18 -28.27 -1.09
CA THR A 387 -4.24 -28.08 0.36
C THR A 387 -4.01 -29.42 1.05
N ALA A 388 -3.12 -29.46 2.04
CA ALA A 388 -2.88 -30.65 2.85
C ALA A 388 -2.80 -30.28 4.34
N PRO A 389 -3.13 -31.20 5.27
CA PRO A 389 -3.22 -30.90 6.71
C PRO A 389 -1.96 -30.26 7.32
N ARG A 390 -0.77 -30.61 6.81
CA ARG A 390 0.53 -30.12 7.32
C ARG A 390 1.17 -29.05 6.44
N LEU A 391 0.47 -28.61 5.39
CA LEU A 391 0.89 -27.47 4.58
C LEU A 391 0.36 -26.19 5.22
N THR A 392 1.27 -25.31 5.66
CA THR A 392 0.92 -24.00 6.25
C THR A 392 0.21 -23.05 5.27
N ARG A 393 0.32 -23.29 3.97
CA ARG A 393 -0.31 -22.51 2.90
C ARG A 393 -0.71 -23.42 1.74
N PRO A 394 -1.82 -23.12 1.04
CA PRO A 394 -2.16 -23.82 -0.18
C PRO A 394 -1.09 -23.57 -1.25
N MET A 395 -0.79 -24.58 -2.07
CA MET A 395 0.13 -24.45 -3.21
C MET A 395 -0.68 -24.22 -4.47
N VAL A 396 -0.36 -23.18 -5.24
CA VAL A 396 -1.13 -22.80 -6.43
C VAL A 396 -0.28 -22.97 -7.69
N TYR A 397 -0.83 -23.60 -8.72
CA TYR A 397 -0.19 -23.82 -10.02
C TYR A 397 -1.03 -23.21 -11.15
N ASP A 398 -0.40 -22.49 -12.07
CA ASP A 398 -1.07 -21.95 -13.26
C ASP A 398 -1.13 -23.01 -14.37
N LEU A 399 -2.33 -23.41 -14.81
CA LEU A 399 -2.52 -24.45 -15.84
C LEU A 399 -2.61 -23.86 -17.26
N PRO A 400 -1.95 -24.48 -18.27
CA PRO A 400 -2.03 -24.04 -19.67
C PRO A 400 -3.26 -24.64 -20.37
N VAL A 401 -4.44 -24.06 -20.15
CA VAL A 401 -5.70 -24.49 -20.80
C VAL A 401 -5.97 -23.63 -22.04
N PHE A 402 -5.89 -24.21 -23.23
CA PHE A 402 -6.08 -23.52 -24.52
C PHE A 402 -7.10 -24.23 -25.40
N GLN A 403 -7.79 -23.48 -26.25
CA GLN A 403 -8.72 -24.04 -27.24
C GLN A 403 -7.94 -24.49 -28.47
N THR A 404 -8.17 -25.73 -28.91
CA THR A 404 -7.73 -26.23 -30.23
C THR A 404 -8.89 -26.08 -31.22
N ASP A 405 -8.62 -25.64 -32.45
CA ASP A 405 -9.63 -25.24 -33.46
C ASP A 405 -10.68 -26.30 -33.85
N THR A 406 -10.58 -27.53 -33.36
CA THR A 406 -11.62 -28.56 -33.47
C THR A 406 -12.58 -28.52 -32.27
N ALA A 407 -13.55 -27.60 -32.29
CA ALA A 407 -14.92 -27.83 -31.84
C ALA A 407 -15.70 -26.50 -31.85
N SER A 408 -16.53 -26.33 -32.87
CA SER A 408 -17.55 -25.29 -32.92
C SER A 408 -18.66 -25.57 -31.90
N SER A 409 -19.16 -24.46 -31.33
CA SER A 409 -20.49 -24.26 -30.75
C SER A 409 -20.96 -25.17 -29.61
N SER A 410 -21.03 -24.61 -28.40
CA SER A 410 -22.20 -24.81 -27.53
C SER A 410 -22.31 -23.69 -26.47
N THR A 411 -23.43 -22.97 -26.58
CA THR A 411 -24.30 -22.28 -25.61
C THR A 411 -23.78 -21.96 -24.20
N PRO A 412 -24.04 -20.73 -23.66
CA PRO A 412 -23.70 -20.38 -22.28
C PRO A 412 -24.48 -21.21 -21.27
N VAL A 413 -23.76 -21.79 -20.30
CA VAL A 413 -24.33 -22.47 -19.13
C VAL A 413 -24.59 -21.43 -18.04
N THR A 414 -25.85 -21.30 -17.65
CA THR A 414 -26.30 -20.51 -16.50
C THR A 414 -25.84 -21.16 -15.20
N SER A 415 -24.91 -20.53 -14.50
CA SER A 415 -24.51 -20.94 -13.15
C SER A 415 -25.57 -20.54 -12.12
N THR A 416 -26.16 -21.53 -11.47
CA THR A 416 -26.99 -21.38 -10.27
C THR A 416 -26.10 -21.04 -9.07
N ALA A 417 -26.34 -19.86 -8.49
CA ALA A 417 -25.69 -19.44 -7.25
C ALA A 417 -26.31 -20.16 -6.04
N THR A 418 -25.47 -20.87 -5.29
CA THR A 418 -25.79 -21.45 -3.98
C THR A 418 -25.93 -20.33 -2.94
N SER A 419 -27.05 -20.31 -2.24
CA SER A 419 -27.34 -19.43 -1.11
C SER A 419 -26.51 -19.81 0.12
N SER A 420 -25.96 -18.80 0.78
CA SER A 420 -25.40 -18.90 2.14
C SER A 420 -26.46 -18.50 3.18
N PRO A 421 -26.38 -18.99 4.43
CA PRO A 421 -27.48 -18.98 5.38
C PRO A 421 -27.68 -17.62 6.05
N THR A 422 -28.96 -17.30 6.29
CA THR A 422 -29.45 -16.15 7.04
C THR A 422 -29.01 -16.24 8.51
N THR A 423 -28.18 -15.29 8.96
CA THR A 423 -27.99 -15.01 10.38
C THR A 423 -29.04 -13.97 10.77
N HIS A 424 -29.86 -14.24 11.79
CA HIS A 424 -30.80 -13.27 12.35
C HIS A 424 -30.03 -12.14 13.06
N PRO A 425 -30.18 -10.87 12.66
CA PRO A 425 -29.67 -9.73 13.43
C PRO A 425 -30.81 -9.13 14.24
N LEU A 426 -30.55 -8.88 15.52
CA LEU A 426 -31.39 -8.12 16.43
C LEU A 426 -31.99 -6.87 15.74
N ASP A 427 -33.31 -6.74 15.79
CA ASP A 427 -34.02 -5.55 15.33
C ASP A 427 -33.70 -4.39 16.28
N LEU A 428 -33.11 -3.32 15.74
CA LEU A 428 -32.92 -2.04 16.44
C LEU A 428 -34.19 -1.21 16.25
N ASP A 429 -34.69 -0.59 17.32
CA ASP A 429 -35.87 0.29 17.25
C ASP A 429 -35.56 1.61 16.50
N ALA A 430 -36.59 2.28 15.97
CA ALA A 430 -36.44 3.48 15.14
C ALA A 430 -35.72 4.63 15.87
N ASP A 431 -35.92 4.75 17.18
CA ASP A 431 -35.27 5.75 18.03
C ASP A 431 -33.78 5.44 18.25
N GLU A 432 -33.41 4.16 18.40
CA GLU A 432 -32.02 3.72 18.50
C GLU A 432 -31.25 3.90 17.17
N LEU A 433 -31.93 3.68 16.04
CA LEU A 433 -31.38 3.90 14.71
C LEU A 433 -31.10 5.39 14.45
N THR A 434 -32.02 6.26 14.88
CA THR A 434 -31.88 7.72 14.78
C THR A 434 -30.68 8.22 15.58
N LEU A 435 -30.49 7.69 16.80
CA LEU A 435 -29.34 8.03 17.65
C LEU A 435 -28.00 7.59 17.04
N HIS A 436 -27.94 6.39 16.45
CA HIS A 436 -26.73 5.87 15.80
C HIS A 436 -26.38 6.63 14.52
N LEU A 437 -27.37 6.99 13.70
CA LEU A 437 -27.17 7.79 12.50
C LEU A 437 -26.73 9.22 12.84
N ALA A 438 -27.28 9.81 13.92
CA ALA A 438 -26.90 11.13 14.40
C ALA A 438 -25.44 11.21 14.86
N ARG A 439 -24.90 10.15 15.50
CA ARG A 439 -23.47 10.03 15.85
C ARG A 439 -22.53 10.09 14.64
N HIS A 440 -23.04 9.78 13.44
CA HIS A 440 -22.30 9.86 12.18
C HIS A 440 -22.78 11.00 11.28
N HIS A 441 -23.40 12.03 11.85
CA HIS A 441 -23.85 13.24 11.14
C HIS A 441 -24.84 12.97 9.98
N ILE A 442 -25.63 11.90 10.09
CA ILE A 442 -26.77 11.61 9.21
C ILE A 442 -28.04 11.87 10.02
N THR A 443 -28.84 12.86 9.65
CA THR A 443 -30.13 13.08 10.32
C THR A 443 -31.21 12.33 9.57
N ALA A 444 -31.82 11.35 10.23
CA ALA A 444 -32.95 10.58 9.71
C ALA A 444 -34.24 11.01 10.41
N VAL A 445 -35.33 11.13 9.65
CA VAL A 445 -36.67 11.39 10.18
C VAL A 445 -37.54 10.20 9.80
N PHE A 446 -38.17 9.57 10.80
CA PHE A 446 -39.11 8.46 10.63
C PHE A 446 -40.53 8.90 11.01
N ASP A 447 -41.54 8.35 10.33
CA ASP A 447 -42.96 8.57 10.65
C ASP A 447 -43.40 7.67 11.83
N SER A 448 -44.58 7.94 12.39
CA SER A 448 -45.31 7.18 13.42
C SER A 448 -45.45 5.67 13.15
N ARG A 449 -45.25 5.23 11.89
CA ARG A 449 -45.21 3.81 11.46
C ARG A 449 -43.78 3.26 11.29
N GLN A 450 -42.77 3.95 11.81
CA GLN A 450 -41.33 3.65 11.69
C GLN A 450 -40.78 3.65 10.25
N LEU A 451 -41.42 4.38 9.33
CA LEU A 451 -40.99 4.47 7.93
C LEU A 451 -40.10 5.68 7.68
N PRO A 452 -39.06 5.58 6.83
CA PRO A 452 -38.17 6.70 6.53
C PRO A 452 -38.88 7.80 5.73
N VAL A 453 -38.86 9.03 6.23
CA VAL A 453 -39.45 10.22 5.59
C VAL A 453 -38.37 11.05 4.89
N SER A 454 -37.26 11.32 5.57
CA SER A 454 -36.12 12.02 4.95
C SER A 454 -34.78 11.71 5.60
N PHE A 455 -33.72 11.72 4.80
CA PHE A 455 -32.33 11.69 5.27
C PHE A 455 -31.60 12.93 4.78
N ASP A 456 -30.95 13.63 5.71
CA ASP A 456 -30.01 14.72 5.39
C ASP A 456 -28.58 14.23 5.60
N LEU A 457 -27.83 14.23 4.50
CA LEU A 457 -26.44 13.79 4.48
C LEU A 457 -25.58 15.04 4.63
N SER A 458 -25.22 15.36 5.87
CA SER A 458 -24.44 16.57 6.16
C SER A 458 -23.05 16.50 5.50
N PRO A 459 -22.53 17.62 4.97
CA PRO A 459 -21.14 17.71 4.55
C PRO A 459 -20.14 17.43 5.69
N ARG A 460 -20.55 17.48 6.96
CA ARG A 460 -19.63 17.23 8.10
C ARG A 460 -19.14 15.79 8.21
N ARG A 461 -19.76 14.84 7.50
CA ARG A 461 -19.39 13.40 7.50
C ARG A 461 -17.94 13.13 7.08
N TYR A 462 -17.39 13.99 6.22
CA TYR A 462 -16.01 13.90 5.74
C TYR A 462 -15.13 15.05 6.24
N ALA A 463 -15.48 15.73 7.34
CA ALA A 463 -14.78 16.94 7.79
C ALA A 463 -13.27 16.73 7.95
N THR A 464 -12.84 15.64 8.60
CA THR A 464 -11.42 15.32 8.81
C THR A 464 -10.69 14.98 7.51
N VAL A 465 -11.32 14.18 6.64
CA VAL A 465 -10.75 13.80 5.34
C VAL A 465 -10.66 15.01 4.41
N ARG A 466 -11.65 15.91 4.46
CA ARG A 466 -11.69 17.15 3.67
C ARG A 466 -10.61 18.13 4.11
N LEU A 467 -10.39 18.28 5.42
CA LEU A 467 -9.32 19.11 5.96
C LEU A 467 -7.96 18.62 5.46
N PHE A 468 -7.71 17.31 5.59
CA PHE A 468 -6.49 16.69 5.07
C PHE A 468 -6.31 16.91 3.55
N LEU A 469 -7.36 16.66 2.75
CA LEU A 469 -7.29 16.84 1.29
C LEU A 469 -7.05 18.29 0.89
N ILE A 470 -7.63 19.27 1.59
CA ILE A 470 -7.37 20.70 1.33
C ILE A 470 -5.91 21.03 1.60
N CYS A 471 -5.34 20.59 2.73
CA CYS A 471 -3.94 20.83 3.06
C CYS A 471 -2.99 20.17 2.05
N PHE A 472 -3.22 18.89 1.76
CA PHE A 472 -2.42 18.14 0.80
C PHE A 472 -2.49 18.74 -0.61
N THR A 473 -3.70 19.08 -1.08
CA THR A 473 -3.90 19.66 -2.42
C THR A 473 -3.25 21.03 -2.53
N SER A 474 -3.31 21.85 -1.49
CA SER A 474 -2.66 23.16 -1.47
C SER A 474 -1.14 23.04 -1.57
N PHE A 475 -0.53 22.11 -0.82
CA PHE A 475 0.90 21.79 -0.94
C PHE A 475 1.26 21.27 -2.36
N TRP A 476 0.42 20.40 -2.91
CA TRP A 476 0.60 19.84 -4.25
C TRP A 476 0.51 20.91 -5.36
N SER A 477 -0.42 21.86 -5.22
CA SER A 477 -0.54 23.02 -6.10
C SER A 477 0.67 23.96 -5.98
N LEU A 478 1.23 24.11 -4.78
CA LEU A 478 2.44 24.93 -4.56
C LEU A 478 3.66 24.34 -5.27
N ALA A 479 3.85 23.01 -5.20
CA ALA A 479 4.89 22.32 -5.95
C ALA A 479 4.76 22.52 -7.48
N PHE A 480 3.53 22.57 -8.01
CA PHE A 480 3.28 22.92 -9.42
C PHE A 480 3.72 24.34 -9.76
N LEU A 481 3.40 25.32 -8.91
CA LEU A 481 3.79 26.73 -9.12
C LEU A 481 5.31 26.92 -9.06
N ILE A 482 6.01 26.21 -8.17
CA ILE A 482 7.48 26.21 -8.10
C ILE A 482 8.09 25.59 -9.37
N LEU A 483 7.49 24.53 -9.90
CA LEU A 483 7.91 23.90 -11.16
C LEU A 483 7.71 24.80 -12.39
N LEU A 484 6.79 25.76 -12.35
CA LEU A 484 6.62 26.76 -13.42
C LEU A 484 7.70 27.85 -13.39
N ASN A 485 8.30 28.09 -12.22
CA ASN A 485 9.35 29.11 -12.02
C ASN A 485 10.78 28.54 -12.04
N THR A 486 10.93 27.26 -12.32
CA THR A 486 12.22 26.58 -12.50
C THR A 486 12.34 26.12 -13.95
N ASP A 487 13.58 25.99 -14.48
CA ASP A 487 13.85 25.50 -15.85
C ASP A 487 13.58 23.99 -16.01
N ALA A 488 12.44 23.52 -15.50
CA ALA A 488 12.00 22.15 -15.57
C ALA A 488 11.49 21.82 -16.99
N PRO A 489 11.77 20.61 -17.53
CA PRO A 489 11.24 20.20 -18.82
C PRO A 489 9.70 20.28 -18.84
N GLY A 490 9.12 20.88 -19.88
CA GLY A 490 7.71 21.28 -19.92
C GLY A 490 6.64 20.20 -19.68
N LEU A 491 7.01 18.91 -19.71
CA LEU A 491 6.15 17.80 -19.35
C LEU A 491 5.84 17.76 -17.83
N PHE A 492 6.79 18.18 -16.99
CA PHE A 492 6.63 18.15 -15.53
C PHE A 492 5.59 19.17 -15.02
N PRO A 493 5.66 20.46 -15.41
CA PRO A 493 4.61 21.42 -15.06
C PRO A 493 3.23 21.00 -15.58
N LEU A 494 3.13 20.47 -16.80
CA LEU A 494 1.86 20.01 -17.37
C LEU A 494 1.17 18.94 -16.49
N ILE A 495 1.94 17.93 -16.04
CA ILE A 495 1.41 16.84 -15.21
C ILE A 495 1.01 17.34 -13.83
N TRP A 496 1.84 18.19 -13.21
CA TRP A 496 1.56 18.75 -11.89
C TRP A 496 0.35 19.70 -11.90
N GLY A 497 0.18 20.50 -12.96
CA GLY A 497 -0.96 21.39 -13.11
C GLY A 497 -2.29 20.64 -13.27
N VAL A 498 -2.33 19.62 -14.12
CA VAL A 498 -3.55 18.82 -14.33
C VAL A 498 -3.95 18.05 -13.06
N THR A 499 -2.98 17.48 -12.35
CA THR A 499 -3.25 16.73 -11.11
C THR A 499 -3.72 17.65 -9.98
N SER A 500 -3.12 18.84 -9.86
CA SER A 500 -3.57 19.90 -8.96
C SER A 500 -5.03 20.30 -9.21
N ALA A 501 -5.42 20.56 -10.45
CA ALA A 501 -6.80 20.92 -10.81
C ALA A 501 -7.82 19.81 -10.50
N MET A 502 -7.45 18.54 -10.73
CA MET A 502 -8.31 17.39 -10.39
C MET A 502 -8.56 17.28 -8.87
N LEU A 503 -7.53 17.50 -8.05
CA LEU A 503 -7.64 17.42 -6.60
C LEU A 503 -8.56 18.51 -6.04
N TRP A 504 -8.48 19.74 -6.57
CA TRP A 504 -9.41 20.82 -6.22
C TRP A 504 -10.85 20.51 -6.63
N ALA A 505 -11.07 19.94 -7.81
CA ALA A 505 -12.41 19.51 -8.23
C ALA A 505 -13.00 18.45 -7.29
N LEU A 506 -12.18 17.51 -6.80
CA LEU A 506 -12.60 16.49 -5.84
C LEU A 506 -13.05 17.10 -4.50
N ILE A 507 -12.33 18.10 -3.99
CA ILE A 507 -12.68 18.82 -2.76
C ILE A 507 -14.04 19.52 -2.92
N VAL A 508 -14.24 20.22 -4.05
CA VAL A 508 -15.50 20.92 -4.36
C VAL A 508 -16.67 19.92 -4.44
N MET A 509 -16.47 18.74 -5.01
CA MET A 509 -17.50 17.71 -5.05
C MET A 509 -17.90 17.19 -3.67
N GLN A 510 -16.98 17.19 -2.70
CA GLN A 510 -17.30 16.77 -1.33
C GLN A 510 -18.08 17.79 -0.51
N LEU A 511 -18.19 19.05 -0.96
CA LEU A 511 -19.00 20.09 -0.32
C LEU A 511 -20.50 19.98 -0.69
N ARG A 512 -20.84 19.05 -1.59
CA ARG A 512 -22.22 18.80 -2.00
C ARG A 512 -23.03 18.30 -0.81
N ARG A 513 -24.09 19.03 -0.46
CA ARG A 513 -25.12 18.54 0.45
C ARG A 513 -26.09 17.68 -0.34
N GLN A 514 -26.45 16.53 0.19
CA GLN A 514 -27.41 15.63 -0.44
C GLN A 514 -28.57 15.38 0.54
N ARG A 515 -29.80 15.51 0.05
CA ARG A 515 -31.00 15.23 0.82
C ARG A 515 -31.86 14.25 0.06
N LEU A 516 -32.26 13.18 0.74
CA LEU A 516 -33.22 12.20 0.25
C LEU A 516 -34.57 12.45 0.89
N GLN A 517 -35.60 12.53 0.06
CA GLN A 517 -36.99 12.57 0.48
C GLN A 517 -37.73 11.36 -0.08
N PHE A 518 -38.46 10.68 0.78
CA PHE A 518 -39.26 9.51 0.44
C PHE A 518 -40.74 9.91 0.44
N SER A 519 -41.43 9.70 -0.66
CA SER A 519 -42.87 9.96 -0.83
C SER A 519 -43.59 8.73 -1.35
N ASP A 520 -44.92 8.67 -1.27
CA ASP A 520 -45.69 7.54 -1.80
C ASP A 520 -45.45 7.31 -3.31
N THR A 521 -45.04 8.35 -4.03
CA THR A 521 -44.76 8.34 -5.46
C THR A 521 -43.32 7.90 -5.81
N GLY A 522 -42.35 8.04 -4.91
CA GLY A 522 -40.94 7.72 -5.21
C GLY A 522 -39.91 8.31 -4.25
N VAL A 523 -38.65 8.32 -4.69
CA VAL A 523 -37.50 8.88 -3.96
C VAL A 523 -36.93 10.06 -4.72
N ASP A 524 -36.87 11.21 -4.06
CA ASP A 524 -36.24 12.42 -4.57
C ASP A 524 -34.86 12.61 -3.95
N ILE A 525 -33.85 12.60 -4.81
CA ILE A 525 -32.47 12.93 -4.45
C ILE A 525 -32.19 14.35 -4.90
N THR A 526 -32.10 15.26 -3.94
CA THR A 526 -31.70 16.64 -4.18
C THR A 526 -30.26 16.82 -3.74
N TRP A 527 -29.47 17.49 -4.58
CA TRP A 527 -28.13 17.93 -4.20
C TRP A 527 -28.03 19.44 -4.35
N SER A 528 -27.25 20.06 -3.47
CA SER A 528 -26.91 21.48 -3.55
C SER A 528 -25.43 21.71 -3.28
N LEU A 529 -24.86 22.67 -3.99
CA LEU A 529 -23.49 23.13 -3.89
C LEU A 529 -23.50 24.65 -4.06
N GLY A 530 -23.76 25.36 -2.96
CA GLY A 530 -23.96 26.81 -3.00
C GLY A 530 -25.13 27.20 -3.91
N PRO A 531 -24.93 28.02 -4.96
CA PRO A 531 -25.99 28.46 -5.87
C PRO A 531 -26.46 27.38 -6.85
N TRP A 532 -25.69 26.29 -7.02
CA TRP A 532 -26.06 25.20 -7.91
C TRP A 532 -26.84 24.14 -7.17
N SER A 533 -27.95 23.71 -7.76
CA SER A 533 -28.73 22.59 -7.25
C SER A 533 -29.19 21.70 -8.40
N GLY A 534 -29.43 20.44 -8.09
CA GLY A 534 -30.02 19.50 -9.02
C GLY A 534 -30.87 18.50 -8.30
N ARG A 535 -31.92 18.03 -8.99
CA ARG A 535 -32.84 17.01 -8.49
C ARG A 535 -32.81 15.81 -9.41
N ARG A 536 -32.78 14.62 -8.83
CA ARG A 536 -33.02 13.35 -9.52
C ARG A 536 -34.14 12.64 -8.79
N SER A 537 -35.24 12.39 -9.49
CA SER A 537 -36.39 11.67 -8.95
C SER A 537 -36.40 10.25 -9.50
N TYR A 538 -36.70 9.29 -8.64
CA TYR A 538 -36.91 7.89 -9.02
C TYR A 538 -38.28 7.47 -8.52
N GLU A 539 -39.18 7.16 -9.45
CA GLU A 539 -40.50 6.63 -9.08
C GLU A 539 -40.37 5.28 -8.38
N LYS A 540 -41.27 5.02 -7.44
CA LYS A 540 -41.26 3.81 -6.60
C LYS A 540 -41.24 2.52 -7.44
N ARG A 541 -41.96 2.49 -8.57
CA ARG A 541 -42.00 1.38 -9.53
C ARG A 541 -40.66 1.06 -10.22
N HIS A 542 -39.75 2.03 -10.25
CA HIS A 542 -38.44 1.85 -10.89
C HIS A 542 -37.39 1.28 -9.94
N LEU A 543 -37.69 1.11 -8.65
CA LEU A 543 -36.77 0.61 -7.63
C LEU A 543 -37.03 -0.88 -7.39
N VAL A 544 -36.06 -1.73 -7.73
CA VAL A 544 -36.17 -3.20 -7.67
C VAL A 544 -35.80 -3.74 -6.29
N GLN A 545 -34.67 -3.30 -5.75
CA GLN A 545 -34.15 -3.76 -4.46
C GLN A 545 -33.16 -2.78 -3.84
N PHE A 546 -33.01 -2.85 -2.51
CA PHE A 546 -32.01 -2.09 -1.77
C PHE A 546 -30.92 -3.05 -1.31
N GLN A 547 -29.68 -2.77 -1.69
CA GLN A 547 -28.51 -3.57 -1.32
C GLN A 547 -27.54 -2.70 -0.55
N HIS A 548 -26.79 -3.33 0.34
CA HIS A 548 -25.62 -2.71 0.96
C HIS A 548 -24.33 -3.34 0.44
N ARG A 549 -23.25 -2.56 0.44
CA ARG A 549 -21.90 -3.04 0.12
C ARG A 549 -20.86 -2.29 0.93
N ILE A 550 -19.69 -2.89 1.11
CA ILE A 550 -18.52 -2.22 1.68
C ILE A 550 -17.96 -1.26 0.61
N ASN A 551 -17.71 -0.02 0.99
CA ASN A 551 -17.20 1.02 0.08
C ASN A 551 -15.74 1.37 0.38
N MET A 552 -15.37 1.46 1.66
CA MET A 552 -14.00 1.79 2.09
C MET A 552 -13.70 1.10 3.42
N THR A 553 -12.44 0.70 3.63
CA THR A 553 -11.94 0.20 4.91
C THR A 553 -10.82 1.11 5.42
N SER A 554 -10.83 1.42 6.72
CA SER A 554 -9.79 2.21 7.39
C SER A 554 -9.37 1.49 8.66
N GLY A 555 -8.19 0.88 8.67
CA GLY A 555 -7.77 0.02 9.78
C GLY A 555 -8.74 -1.16 9.98
N ALA A 556 -9.33 -1.24 11.18
CA ALA A 556 -10.31 -2.29 11.53
C ALA A 556 -11.77 -1.92 11.22
N THR A 557 -12.06 -0.69 10.75
CA THR A 557 -13.44 -0.23 10.50
C THR A 557 -13.80 -0.30 9.02
N ALA A 558 -14.97 -0.88 8.71
CA ALA A 558 -15.53 -0.92 7.37
C ALA A 558 -16.66 0.10 7.23
N TYR A 559 -16.59 0.95 6.21
CA TYR A 559 -17.63 1.92 5.87
C TYR A 559 -18.52 1.35 4.76
N HIS A 560 -19.80 1.21 5.09
CA HIS A 560 -20.82 0.63 4.23
C HIS A 560 -21.60 1.71 3.46
N VAL A 561 -22.13 1.31 2.31
CA VAL A 561 -22.97 2.12 1.42
C VAL A 561 -24.27 1.38 1.13
N VAL A 562 -25.39 2.12 1.14
CA VAL A 562 -26.72 1.66 0.74
C VAL A 562 -27.02 2.16 -0.67
N SER A 563 -27.39 1.25 -1.55
CA SER A 563 -27.73 1.52 -2.94
C SER A 563 -29.07 0.89 -3.34
N ALA A 564 -29.85 1.60 -4.16
CA ALA A 564 -31.00 1.02 -4.83
C ALA A 564 -30.62 0.55 -6.24
N GLU A 565 -31.13 -0.61 -6.62
CA GLU A 565 -31.07 -1.10 -8.00
C GLU A 565 -32.33 -0.70 -8.74
N THR A 566 -32.17 -0.12 -9.92
CA THR A 566 -33.31 0.25 -10.76
C THR A 566 -33.69 -0.86 -11.74
N ILE A 567 -34.91 -0.81 -12.28
CA ILE A 567 -35.39 -1.75 -13.33
C ILE A 567 -34.51 -1.74 -14.59
N PHE A 568 -33.68 -0.71 -14.76
CA PHE A 568 -32.74 -0.55 -15.87
C PHE A 568 -31.35 -1.12 -15.55
N GLY A 569 -31.20 -1.90 -14.46
CA GLY A 569 -29.92 -2.49 -14.03
C GLY A 569 -28.90 -1.46 -13.51
N LYS A 570 -29.33 -0.21 -13.26
CA LYS A 570 -28.45 0.86 -12.77
C LYS A 570 -28.50 0.92 -11.25
N LYS A 571 -27.33 0.86 -10.61
CA LYS A 571 -27.20 1.04 -9.16
C LYS A 571 -27.10 2.52 -8.81
N VAL A 572 -27.98 2.99 -7.93
CA VAL A 572 -28.06 4.37 -7.44
C VAL A 572 -27.66 4.38 -5.97
N THR A 573 -26.57 5.06 -5.63
CA THR A 573 -26.15 5.24 -4.23
C THR A 573 -27.09 6.19 -3.51
N LEU A 574 -27.66 5.74 -2.40
CA LEU A 574 -28.60 6.51 -1.60
C LEU A 574 -27.91 7.09 -0.36
N ILE A 575 -27.24 6.26 0.43
CA ILE A 575 -26.59 6.65 1.69
C ILE A 575 -25.20 6.03 1.74
N ASP A 576 -24.21 6.80 2.19
CA ASP A 576 -22.80 6.39 2.29
C ASP A 576 -22.18 6.69 3.67
N GLY A 577 -21.10 5.99 4.00
CA GLY A 577 -20.25 6.32 5.16
C GLY A 577 -20.75 5.79 6.51
N ILE A 578 -21.51 4.69 6.54
CA ILE A 578 -22.00 4.10 7.79
C ILE A 578 -20.99 3.05 8.30
N PRO A 579 -20.39 3.20 9.50
CA PRO A 579 -19.32 2.30 9.98
C PRO A 579 -19.82 1.05 10.73
N SER A 580 -21.09 0.67 10.57
CA SER A 580 -21.71 -0.50 11.23
C SER A 580 -22.55 -1.31 10.25
N SER A 581 -22.27 -2.60 10.13
CA SER A 581 -23.03 -3.54 9.30
C SER A 581 -24.46 -3.71 9.82
N LEU A 582 -24.65 -3.78 11.13
CA LEU A 582 -25.96 -3.96 11.78
C LEU A 582 -26.92 -2.79 11.46
N VAL A 583 -26.42 -1.56 11.53
CA VAL A 583 -27.23 -0.35 11.23
C VAL A 583 -27.67 -0.34 9.77
N VAL A 584 -26.81 -0.79 8.87
CA VAL A 584 -27.04 -0.79 7.43
C VAL A 584 -28.01 -1.89 7.00
N GLU A 585 -27.91 -3.07 7.60
CA GLU A 585 -28.84 -4.18 7.37
C GLU A 585 -30.27 -3.82 7.79
N ASN A 586 -30.44 -3.22 8.97
CA ASN A 586 -31.76 -2.78 9.44
C ASN A 586 -32.31 -1.63 8.58
N LEU A 587 -31.45 -0.72 8.11
CA LEU A 587 -31.86 0.36 7.20
C LEU A 587 -32.33 -0.18 5.83
N CYS A 588 -31.66 -1.20 5.28
CA CYS A 588 -32.10 -1.85 4.05
C CYS A 588 -33.49 -2.51 4.22
N ARG A 589 -33.76 -3.16 5.36
CA ARG A 589 -35.08 -3.75 5.64
C ARG A 589 -36.19 -2.71 5.72
N LEU A 590 -35.95 -1.58 6.38
CA LEU A 590 -36.92 -0.48 6.47
C LEU A 590 -37.22 0.14 5.10
N LEU A 591 -36.19 0.30 4.26
CA LEU A 591 -36.37 0.78 2.89
C LEU A 591 -37.15 -0.21 2.02
N GLU A 592 -36.97 -1.52 2.24
CA GLU A 592 -37.79 -2.55 1.59
C GLU A 592 -39.24 -2.57 2.08
N ALA A 593 -39.48 -2.34 3.38
CA ALA A 593 -40.82 -2.23 3.93
C ALA A 593 -41.57 -1.04 3.35
N TRP A 594 -40.91 0.12 3.23
CA TRP A 594 -41.44 1.30 2.54
C TRP A 594 -41.77 1.02 1.07
N ARG A 595 -40.91 0.28 0.34
CA ARG A 595 -41.17 -0.10 -1.06
C ARG A 595 -42.40 -0.99 -1.21
N LYS A 596 -42.62 -1.91 -0.26
CA LYS A 596 -43.69 -2.92 -0.32
C LYS A 596 -45.05 -2.40 0.14
N GLN A 597 -45.12 -1.24 0.80
CA GLN A 597 -46.39 -0.60 1.10
C GLN A 597 -47.02 -0.06 -0.19
N ALA A 598 -48.20 -0.59 -0.53
CA ALA A 598 -49.01 -0.17 -1.66
C ALA A 598 -49.71 1.15 -1.36
#